data_AF-A0A0P0VB64-F1
#
_entry.id   AF-A0A0P0VB64-F1
#
_cell.length_a   1.000
_cell.length_b   1.000
_cell.length_c   1.000
_cell.angle_alpha   90.00
_cell.angle_beta   90.00
_cell.angle_gamma   90.00
#
_symmetry.space_group_name_H-M   'P 1'
#
loop_
_entity.id
_entity.type
_entity.pdbx_description
1 polymer ?
#
loop_
_entity_poly.entity_id
_entity_poly.type
_entity_poly.pdbx_seq_one_letter_code
_entity_poly.pdbx_strand_id
1 'polypeptide(L)'
;MSSERITFMCAYIITSLTLSILSILQQLVVTNSEIVRDKASIEDEAMDNGARALIELSQGTPGSFCKVCNEVEKPNKRFLICAHSLCPYKFYHIRCLRYEQIASSEQQGNEYWYCPSCLCRVCKVDRDDEQIILCDGCDEGYHLYCLIPPLTLVPEGEWHCSSCIVQEEKETKRRLHGKDIATNVSMLETDGFAELEAANVLMLLKNSSTDGEIVVSPVSQ
;
A
#
# COMPACT_ATOMS: atom_id res chain seq x y z
N MET A 1 42.64 -24.74 36.16
CA MET A 1 41.95 -25.63 35.19
C MET A 1 40.43 -25.48 35.17
N SER A 2 39.80 -24.73 36.08
CA SER A 2 38.33 -24.56 36.11
C SER A 2 37.81 -23.41 35.24
N SER A 3 38.55 -22.31 35.10
CA SER A 3 38.08 -21.11 34.37
C SER A 3 37.96 -21.32 32.85
N GLU A 4 38.93 -21.99 32.22
CA GLU A 4 38.92 -22.24 30.77
C GLU A 4 37.73 -23.11 30.34
N ARG A 5 37.36 -24.12 31.14
CA ARG A 5 36.20 -24.96 30.82
C ARG A 5 34.88 -24.18 30.86
N ILE A 6 34.77 -23.21 31.77
CA ILE A 6 33.58 -22.36 31.88
C ILE A 6 33.47 -21.44 30.65
N THR A 7 34.58 -20.83 30.20
CA THR A 7 34.55 -19.97 29.01
C THR A 7 34.21 -20.75 27.74
N PHE A 8 34.75 -21.97 27.56
CA PHE A 8 34.38 -22.82 26.43
C PHE A 8 32.89 -23.21 26.44
N MET A 9 32.34 -23.56 27.61
CA MET A 9 30.91 -23.89 27.72
C MET A 9 30.01 -22.67 27.46
N CYS A 10 30.37 -21.48 27.97
CA CYS A 10 29.62 -20.26 27.67
C CYS A 10 29.64 -19.93 26.17
N ALA A 11 30.81 -20.02 25.51
CA ALA A 11 30.91 -19.77 24.08
C ALA A 11 30.07 -20.75 23.25
N TYR A 12 30.06 -22.03 23.63
CA TYR A 12 29.22 -23.05 22.96
C TYR A 12 27.72 -22.79 23.15
N ILE A 13 27.28 -22.42 24.36
CA ILE A 13 25.87 -22.10 24.63
C ILE A 13 25.45 -20.85 23.85
N ILE A 14 26.27 -19.80 23.84
CA ILE A 14 25.98 -18.56 23.10
C ILE A 14 25.87 -18.85 21.60
N THR A 15 26.82 -19.58 21.01
CA THR A 15 26.79 -19.94 19.57
C THR A 15 25.60 -20.85 19.22
N SER A 16 25.26 -21.81 20.07
CA SER A 16 24.07 -22.65 19.87
C SER A 16 22.77 -21.85 19.94
N LEU A 17 22.67 -20.90 20.88
CA LEU A 17 21.53 -20.00 20.99
C LEU A 17 21.43 -19.04 19.79
N THR A 18 22.54 -18.46 19.33
CA THR A 18 22.53 -17.55 18.17
C THR A 18 22.14 -18.27 16.88
N LEU A 19 22.63 -19.50 16.66
CA LEU A 19 22.23 -20.32 15.51
C LEU A 19 20.75 -20.72 15.58
N SER A 20 20.25 -21.03 16.78
CA SER A 20 18.82 -21.33 17.00
C SER A 20 17.94 -20.11 16.71
N ILE A 21 18.35 -18.92 17.19
CA ILE A 21 17.65 -17.66 16.93
C ILE A 21 17.67 -17.33 15.43
N LEU A 22 18.82 -17.48 14.75
CA LEU A 22 18.94 -17.23 13.32
C LEU A 22 18.04 -18.16 12.49
N SER A 23 17.95 -19.44 12.89
CA SER A 23 17.04 -20.41 12.25
C SER A 23 15.57 -20.01 12.42
N ILE A 24 15.16 -19.56 13.62
CA ILE A 24 13.80 -19.08 13.87
C ILE A 24 13.50 -17.82 13.06
N LEU A 25 14.43 -16.86 13.01
CA LEU A 25 14.29 -15.65 12.19
C LEU A 25 14.16 -15.98 10.70
N GLN A 26 14.94 -16.93 10.20
CA GLN A 26 14.85 -17.38 8.81
C GLN A 26 13.50 -18.04 8.51
N GLN A 27 12.97 -18.85 9.44
CA GLN A 27 11.62 -19.40 9.31
C GLN A 27 10.54 -18.31 9.30
N LEU A 28 10.64 -17.31 10.18
CA LEU A 28 9.69 -16.18 10.22
C LEU A 28 9.69 -15.34 8.93
N VAL A 29 10.85 -15.13 8.31
CA VAL A 29 10.96 -14.42 7.03
C VAL A 29 10.26 -15.22 5.92
N VAL A 30 10.46 -16.55 5.88
CA VAL A 30 9.80 -17.43 4.90
C VAL A 30 8.28 -17.41 5.09
N THR A 31 7.78 -17.57 6.32
CA THR A 31 6.33 -17.55 6.59
C THR A 31 5.71 -16.20 6.27
N ASN A 32 6.37 -15.09 6.61
CA ASN A 32 5.87 -13.76 6.23
C ASN A 32 5.84 -13.59 4.71
N SER A 33 6.84 -14.10 3.98
CA SER A 33 6.84 -14.07 2.52
C SER A 33 5.72 -14.93 1.91
N GLU A 34 5.40 -16.08 2.51
CA GLU A 34 4.26 -16.92 2.11
C GLU A 34 2.93 -16.24 2.37
N ILE A 35 2.70 -15.70 3.57
CA ILE A 35 1.48 -14.94 3.92
C ILE A 35 1.27 -13.74 2.98
N VAL A 36 2.34 -13.02 2.64
CA VAL A 36 2.27 -11.89 1.69
C VAL A 36 1.89 -12.37 0.29
N ARG A 37 2.44 -13.51 -0.17
CA ARG A 37 2.08 -14.11 -1.47
C ARG A 37 0.63 -14.61 -1.49
N ASP A 38 0.17 -15.28 -0.43
CA ASP A 38 -1.20 -15.76 -0.32
C ASP A 38 -2.19 -14.59 -0.32
N LYS A 39 -1.90 -13.53 0.44
CA LYS A 39 -2.71 -12.30 0.43
C LYS A 39 -2.80 -11.69 -0.98
N ALA A 40 -1.67 -11.58 -1.69
CA ALA A 40 -1.66 -11.08 -3.06
C ALA A 40 -2.47 -11.98 -4.02
N SER A 41 -2.42 -13.31 -3.84
CA SER A 41 -3.21 -14.24 -4.66
C SER A 41 -4.71 -14.14 -4.41
N ILE A 42 -5.14 -13.95 -3.16
CA ILE A 42 -6.54 -13.72 -2.79
C ILE A 42 -7.04 -12.40 -3.39
N GLU A 43 -6.21 -11.35 -3.35
CA GLU A 43 -6.52 -10.06 -3.97
C GLU A 43 -6.64 -10.17 -5.50
N ASP A 44 -5.76 -10.92 -6.16
CA ASP A 44 -5.82 -11.19 -7.61
C ASP A 44 -7.09 -11.97 -7.99
N GLU A 45 -7.46 -13.02 -7.23
CA GLU A 45 -8.70 -13.78 -7.45
C GLU A 45 -9.95 -12.94 -7.19
N ALA A 46 -9.95 -12.12 -6.15
CA ALA A 46 -11.07 -11.23 -5.84
C ALA A 46 -11.26 -10.16 -6.93
N MET A 47 -10.15 -9.63 -7.47
CA MET A 47 -10.15 -8.70 -8.59
C MET A 47 -10.68 -9.36 -9.87
N ASP A 48 -10.26 -10.60 -10.17
CA ASP A 48 -10.75 -11.36 -11.33
C ASP A 48 -12.24 -11.72 -11.19
N ASN A 49 -12.70 -12.10 -9.99
CA ASN A 49 -14.12 -12.39 -9.73
C ASN A 49 -15.00 -11.12 -9.80
N GLY A 50 -14.55 -10.02 -9.19
CA GLY A 50 -15.23 -8.73 -9.26
C GLY A 50 -15.33 -8.22 -10.70
N ALA A 51 -14.25 -8.38 -11.46
CA ALA A 51 -14.25 -8.03 -12.87
C ALA A 51 -15.13 -8.97 -13.70
N ARG A 52 -15.11 -10.30 -13.48
CA ARG A 52 -15.98 -11.26 -14.18
C ARG A 52 -17.45 -10.90 -14.08
N ALA A 53 -17.91 -10.41 -12.92
CA ALA A 53 -19.28 -9.96 -12.74
C ALA A 53 -19.64 -8.71 -13.59
N LEU A 54 -18.63 -7.95 -14.02
CA LEU A 54 -18.78 -6.65 -14.70
C LEU A 54 -18.40 -6.69 -16.21
N ILE A 55 -17.83 -7.79 -16.73
CA ILE A 55 -17.27 -7.89 -18.11
C ILE A 55 -18.33 -8.30 -19.17
N GLU A 56 -19.49 -7.66 -19.25
CA GLU A 56 -20.42 -7.86 -20.38
C GLU A 56 -20.42 -6.77 -21.47
N LEU A 57 -19.48 -5.80 -21.43
CA LEU A 57 -19.54 -4.65 -22.35
C LEU A 57 -18.30 -4.37 -23.24
N SER A 58 -17.24 -5.19 -23.22
CA SER A 58 -16.03 -4.94 -24.05
C SER A 58 -16.03 -5.69 -25.40
N GLN A 59 -16.96 -5.35 -26.30
CA GLN A 59 -16.69 -5.53 -27.73
C GLN A 59 -15.94 -4.28 -28.21
N GLY A 60 -14.61 -4.30 -28.02
CA GLY A 60 -13.73 -3.15 -28.17
C GLY A 60 -14.04 -2.29 -29.39
N THR A 61 -14.43 -1.04 -29.15
CA THR A 61 -14.46 0.00 -30.17
C THR A 61 -13.04 0.25 -30.67
N PRO A 62 -12.77 0.22 -31.98
CA PRO A 62 -11.44 0.51 -32.52
C PRO A 62 -10.88 1.83 -31.96
N GLY A 63 -9.67 1.81 -31.42
CA GLY A 63 -9.01 3.00 -30.86
C GLY A 63 -9.31 3.28 -29.37
N SER A 64 -9.79 2.31 -28.60
CA SER A 64 -10.00 2.46 -27.16
C SER A 64 -8.70 2.19 -26.38
N PHE A 65 -8.30 3.11 -25.51
CA PHE A 65 -7.07 3.03 -24.70
C PHE A 65 -7.37 3.09 -23.21
N CYS A 66 -6.60 2.35 -22.41
CA CYS A 66 -6.66 2.48 -20.95
C CYS A 66 -6.25 3.88 -20.52
N LYS A 67 -7.07 4.55 -19.71
CA LYS A 67 -6.72 5.87 -19.13
C LYS A 67 -5.40 5.86 -18.33
N VAL A 68 -5.10 4.76 -17.64
CA VAL A 68 -3.95 4.68 -16.73
C VAL A 68 -2.64 4.39 -17.47
N CYS A 69 -2.62 3.38 -18.35
CA CYS A 69 -1.39 2.95 -19.03
C CYS A 69 -1.32 3.28 -20.52
N ASN A 70 -2.38 3.86 -21.09
CA ASN A 70 -2.50 4.23 -22.50
C ASN A 70 -2.34 3.06 -23.50
N GLU A 71 -2.53 1.81 -23.04
CA GLU A 71 -2.48 0.61 -23.87
C GLU A 71 -3.88 0.14 -24.27
N VAL A 72 -3.96 -0.55 -25.40
CA VAL A 72 -5.20 -1.19 -25.90
C VAL A 72 -5.55 -2.48 -25.13
N GLU A 73 -6.78 -2.98 -25.30
CA GLU A 73 -7.19 -4.27 -24.74
C GLU A 73 -6.37 -5.42 -25.32
N LYS A 74 -5.96 -6.37 -24.47
CA LYS A 74 -5.29 -7.62 -24.87
C LYS A 74 -6.02 -8.78 -24.17
N PRO A 75 -5.95 -10.03 -24.67
CA PRO A 75 -6.63 -11.17 -24.04
C PRO A 75 -6.36 -11.32 -22.52
N ASN A 76 -5.14 -11.00 -22.08
CA ASN A 76 -4.71 -11.05 -20.67
C ASN A 76 -4.77 -9.68 -19.94
N LYS A 77 -5.28 -8.65 -20.61
CA LYS A 77 -5.45 -7.28 -20.09
C LYS A 77 -6.78 -6.74 -20.59
N ARG A 78 -7.86 -7.20 -19.95
CA ARG A 78 -9.24 -6.79 -20.28
C ARG A 78 -9.57 -5.43 -19.68
N PHE A 79 -10.46 -4.72 -20.36
CA PHE A 79 -11.00 -3.47 -19.85
C PHE A 79 -12.12 -3.72 -18.85
N LEU A 80 -12.21 -2.83 -17.88
CA LEU A 80 -13.39 -2.47 -17.13
C LEU A 80 -13.88 -1.14 -17.71
N ILE A 81 -15.18 -1.06 -18.01
CA ILE A 81 -15.76 0.06 -18.77
C ILE A 81 -16.68 0.85 -17.84
N CYS A 82 -16.40 2.15 -17.72
CA CYS A 82 -17.23 3.08 -16.96
C CYS A 82 -18.63 3.19 -17.58
N ALA A 83 -19.67 2.98 -16.78
CA ALA A 83 -21.06 3.13 -17.19
C ALA A 83 -21.52 4.59 -17.27
N HIS A 84 -20.75 5.54 -16.70
CA HIS A 84 -21.10 6.95 -16.76
C HIS A 84 -21.13 7.44 -18.23
N SER A 85 -22.27 7.98 -18.64
CA SER A 85 -22.58 8.27 -20.05
C SER A 85 -21.64 9.32 -20.65
N LEU A 86 -21.31 10.35 -19.87
CA LEU A 86 -20.45 11.49 -20.23
C LEU A 86 -18.99 11.29 -19.81
N CYS A 87 -18.60 10.08 -19.37
CA CYS A 87 -17.22 9.81 -18.96
C CYS A 87 -16.25 10.01 -20.15
N PRO A 88 -15.29 10.96 -20.06
CA PRO A 88 -14.33 11.21 -21.12
C PRO A 88 -13.34 10.05 -21.29
N TYR A 89 -13.16 9.25 -20.24
CA TYR A 89 -12.18 8.16 -20.17
C TYR A 89 -12.90 6.87 -19.76
N LYS A 90 -13.56 6.20 -20.71
CA LYS A 90 -14.40 5.03 -20.39
C LYS A 90 -13.62 3.76 -20.04
N PHE A 91 -12.39 3.62 -20.53
CA PHE A 91 -11.68 2.33 -20.53
C PHE A 91 -10.53 2.31 -19.51
N TYR A 92 -10.54 1.30 -18.64
CA TYR A 92 -9.48 1.05 -17.66
C TYR A 92 -9.12 -0.43 -17.71
N HIS A 93 -7.84 -0.81 -17.74
CA HIS A 93 -7.54 -2.22 -17.49
C HIS A 93 -7.87 -2.56 -16.04
N ILE A 94 -8.45 -3.74 -15.81
CA ILE A 94 -8.73 -4.26 -14.47
C ILE A 94 -7.44 -4.19 -13.61
N ARG A 95 -6.32 -4.64 -14.17
CA ARG A 95 -5.00 -4.63 -13.51
C ARG A 95 -4.36 -3.24 -13.33
N CYS A 96 -4.94 -2.20 -13.93
CA CYS A 96 -4.47 -0.83 -13.76
C CYS A 96 -5.21 -0.07 -12.66
N LEU A 97 -6.21 -0.71 -12.05
CA LEU A 97 -7.00 -0.15 -10.95
C LEU A 97 -6.60 -0.83 -9.65
N ARG A 98 -6.76 -0.11 -8.53
CA ARG A 98 -6.69 -0.72 -7.19
C ARG A 98 -7.96 -1.52 -6.91
N TYR A 99 -7.87 -2.50 -6.03
CA TYR A 99 -9.03 -3.30 -5.60
C TYR A 99 -10.20 -2.42 -5.12
N GLU A 100 -9.90 -1.38 -4.32
CA GLU A 100 -10.90 -0.45 -3.79
C GLU A 100 -11.60 0.37 -4.89
N GLN A 101 -10.98 0.48 -6.07
CA GLN A 101 -11.54 1.19 -7.21
C GLN A 101 -12.49 0.30 -8.03
N ILE A 102 -12.31 -1.01 -7.99
CA ILE A 102 -13.11 -2.00 -8.72
C ILE A 102 -14.32 -2.42 -7.88
N ALA A 103 -14.07 -2.78 -6.62
CA ALA A 103 -15.04 -3.49 -5.78
C ALA A 103 -15.16 -2.83 -4.39
N SER A 104 -15.36 -1.49 -4.34
CA SER A 104 -15.79 -0.86 -3.09
C SER A 104 -17.14 -1.41 -2.65
N SER A 105 -17.45 -1.32 -1.36
CA SER A 105 -18.74 -1.77 -0.79
C SER A 105 -19.95 -1.21 -1.55
N GLU A 106 -19.83 0.00 -2.08
CA GLU A 106 -20.91 0.69 -2.80
C GLU A 106 -20.99 0.29 -4.27
N GLN A 107 -19.94 -0.30 -4.85
CA GLN A 107 -19.95 -0.84 -6.22
C GLN A 107 -20.24 -2.34 -6.26
N GLN A 108 -19.97 -3.07 -5.17
CA GLN A 108 -20.28 -4.49 -5.06
C GLN A 108 -21.79 -4.72 -5.17
N GLY A 109 -22.19 -5.47 -6.19
CA GLY A 109 -23.59 -5.81 -6.45
C GLY A 109 -24.37 -4.78 -7.28
N ASN A 110 -23.75 -3.66 -7.67
CA ASN A 110 -24.35 -2.77 -8.65
C ASN A 110 -24.28 -3.42 -10.05
N GLU A 111 -25.32 -3.19 -10.84
CA GLU A 111 -25.38 -3.59 -12.26
C GLU A 111 -24.30 -2.89 -13.10
N TYR A 112 -23.87 -1.70 -12.64
CA TYR A 112 -22.96 -0.82 -13.37
C TYR A 112 -21.72 -0.47 -12.53
N TRP A 113 -20.56 -0.44 -13.18
CA TRP A 113 -19.32 0.05 -12.60
C TRP A 113 -19.04 1.49 -13.01
N TYR A 114 -18.57 2.28 -12.06
CA TYR A 114 -18.22 3.69 -12.26
C TYR A 114 -16.72 3.88 -12.00
N CYS A 115 -16.06 4.59 -12.92
CA CYS A 115 -14.63 4.78 -12.83
C CYS A 115 -14.23 5.70 -11.67
N PRO A 116 -12.94 5.68 -11.27
CA PRO A 116 -12.46 6.50 -10.18
C PRO A 116 -12.68 8.00 -10.33
N SER A 117 -12.81 8.49 -11.56
CA SER A 117 -12.94 9.90 -11.86
C SER A 117 -14.41 10.37 -11.92
N CYS A 118 -15.37 9.46 -12.05
CA CYS A 118 -16.81 9.79 -12.04
C CYS A 118 -17.45 9.57 -10.67
N LEU A 119 -16.98 8.58 -9.92
CA LEU A 119 -17.52 8.30 -8.59
C LEU A 119 -16.83 9.15 -7.52
N CYS A 120 -17.59 9.96 -6.78
CA CYS A 120 -17.04 10.70 -5.63
C CYS A 120 -16.50 9.74 -4.56
N ARG A 121 -15.24 9.89 -4.14
CA ARG A 121 -14.61 8.98 -3.17
C ARG A 121 -15.06 9.16 -1.74
N VAL A 122 -15.81 10.21 -1.42
CA VAL A 122 -16.41 10.41 -0.10
C VAL A 122 -17.81 9.82 -0.05
N CYS A 123 -18.72 10.30 -0.90
CA CYS A 123 -20.13 9.89 -0.86
C CYS A 123 -20.45 8.64 -1.70
N LYS A 124 -19.54 8.25 -2.61
CA LYS A 124 -19.67 7.06 -3.48
C LYS A 124 -20.89 7.12 -4.42
N VAL A 125 -21.24 8.33 -4.87
CA VAL A 125 -22.35 8.57 -5.80
C VAL A 125 -21.83 9.27 -7.05
N ASP A 126 -22.34 8.83 -8.21
CA ASP A 126 -22.15 9.44 -9.54
C ASP A 126 -23.27 10.49 -9.73
N ARG A 127 -22.97 11.75 -9.42
CA ARG A 127 -23.90 12.89 -9.55
C ARG A 127 -23.11 14.19 -9.59
N ASP A 128 -23.75 15.31 -9.94
CA ASP A 128 -23.17 16.66 -9.87
C ASP A 128 -21.74 16.72 -10.42
N ASP A 129 -21.52 16.15 -11.61
CA ASP A 129 -20.18 15.98 -12.19
C ASP A 129 -19.45 17.30 -12.38
N GLU A 130 -20.20 18.39 -12.59
CA GLU A 130 -19.66 19.75 -12.70
C GLU A 130 -19.05 20.24 -11.37
N GLN A 131 -19.37 19.58 -10.26
CA GLN A 131 -18.83 19.85 -8.93
C GLN A 131 -17.85 18.77 -8.47
N ILE A 132 -17.38 17.89 -9.36
CA ILE A 132 -16.32 16.93 -9.07
C ILE A 132 -14.97 17.55 -9.41
N ILE A 133 -14.07 17.58 -8.42
CA ILE A 133 -12.65 17.84 -8.62
C ILE A 133 -11.88 16.52 -8.70
N LEU A 134 -10.90 16.45 -9.59
CA LEU A 134 -9.98 15.32 -9.69
C LEU A 134 -8.70 15.62 -8.91
N CYS A 135 -8.21 14.62 -8.18
CA CYS A 135 -6.91 14.69 -7.53
C CYS A 135 -5.79 14.57 -8.58
N ASP A 136 -4.87 15.53 -8.64
CA ASP A 136 -3.75 15.51 -9.60
C ASP A 136 -2.74 14.38 -9.34
N GLY A 137 -2.74 13.80 -8.13
CA GLY A 137 -1.89 12.66 -7.78
C GLY A 137 -2.46 11.28 -8.09
N CYS A 138 -3.79 11.11 -8.09
CA CYS A 138 -4.42 9.78 -8.22
C CYS A 138 -5.63 9.69 -9.16
N ASP A 139 -6.01 10.79 -9.82
CA ASP A 139 -7.14 10.93 -10.75
C ASP A 139 -8.52 10.54 -10.17
N GLU A 140 -8.63 10.44 -8.83
CA GLU A 140 -9.89 10.14 -8.17
C GLU A 140 -10.76 11.39 -8.02
N GLY A 141 -12.08 11.21 -8.21
CA GLY A 141 -13.07 12.28 -8.13
C GLY A 141 -13.60 12.52 -6.71
N TYR A 142 -13.82 13.79 -6.38
CA TYR A 142 -14.40 14.24 -5.13
C TYR A 142 -15.38 15.37 -5.41
N HIS A 143 -16.60 15.31 -4.87
CA HIS A 143 -17.44 16.51 -4.87
C HIS A 143 -16.79 17.60 -4.02
N LEU A 144 -16.76 18.83 -4.53
CA LEU A 144 -16.25 20.01 -3.80
C LEU A 144 -16.90 20.12 -2.41
N TYR A 145 -18.22 19.87 -2.32
CA TYR A 145 -18.98 19.93 -1.08
C TYR A 145 -18.81 18.70 -0.17
N CYS A 146 -18.26 17.59 -0.67
CA CYS A 146 -17.95 16.42 0.14
C CYS A 146 -16.58 16.49 0.81
N LEU A 147 -15.75 17.46 0.44
CA LEU A 147 -14.45 17.69 1.06
C LEU A 147 -14.62 18.24 2.49
N ILE A 148 -13.57 18.09 3.30
CA ILE A 148 -13.52 18.60 4.66
C ILE A 148 -12.26 19.48 4.79
N PRO A 149 -12.41 20.81 4.91
CA PRO A 149 -13.66 21.58 4.79
C PRO A 149 -14.26 21.55 3.37
N PRO A 150 -15.58 21.77 3.20
CA PRO A 150 -16.19 21.87 1.88
C PRO A 150 -15.61 23.03 1.07
N LEU A 151 -15.35 22.79 -0.22
CA LEU A 151 -14.92 23.81 -1.16
C LEU A 151 -16.14 24.36 -1.92
N THR A 152 -16.14 25.66 -2.20
CA THR A 152 -17.18 26.33 -3.00
C THR A 152 -16.76 26.55 -4.45
N LEU A 153 -15.45 26.50 -4.72
CA LEU A 153 -14.83 26.70 -6.02
C LEU A 153 -13.67 25.72 -6.17
N VAL A 154 -13.34 25.38 -7.42
CA VAL A 154 -12.13 24.62 -7.74
C VAL A 154 -10.91 25.48 -7.36
N PRO A 155 -9.96 24.96 -6.56
CA PRO A 155 -8.73 25.68 -6.22
C PRO A 155 -7.91 26.06 -7.46
N GLU A 156 -7.14 27.14 -7.35
CA GLU A 156 -6.14 27.47 -8.36
C GLU A 156 -4.90 26.58 -8.18
N GLY A 157 -4.37 26.05 -9.28
CA GLY A 157 -3.19 25.19 -9.28
C GLY A 157 -3.51 23.72 -9.02
N GLU A 158 -2.50 22.96 -8.60
CA GLU A 158 -2.63 21.53 -8.33
C GLU A 158 -3.39 21.28 -7.02
N TRP A 159 -4.32 20.34 -7.04
CA TRP A 159 -5.07 19.88 -5.89
C TRP A 159 -4.85 18.38 -5.66
N HIS A 160 -4.46 18.05 -4.43
CA HIS A 160 -4.23 16.68 -3.99
C HIS A 160 -5.26 16.28 -2.93
N CYS A 161 -5.79 15.06 -3.03
CA CYS A 161 -6.68 14.54 -2.01
C CYS A 161 -5.91 14.21 -0.71
N SER A 162 -6.65 14.07 0.40
CA SER A 162 -6.05 13.77 1.70
C SER A 162 -5.16 12.52 1.70
N SER A 163 -5.49 11.52 0.89
CA SER A 163 -4.69 10.30 0.77
C SER A 163 -3.34 10.55 0.10
N CYS A 164 -3.31 11.33 -0.99
CA CYS A 164 -2.06 11.71 -1.68
C CYS A 164 -1.18 12.59 -0.78
N ILE A 165 -1.76 13.59 -0.11
CA ILE A 165 -1.03 14.46 0.83
C ILE A 165 -0.36 13.64 1.92
N VAL A 166 -1.09 12.69 2.54
CA VAL A 166 -0.53 11.82 3.58
C VAL A 166 0.57 10.89 3.03
N GLN A 167 0.45 10.43 1.78
CA GLN A 167 1.49 9.63 1.13
C GLN A 167 2.77 10.45 0.88
N GLU A 168 2.63 11.65 0.32
CA GLU A 168 3.74 12.57 0.07
C GLU A 168 4.49 12.97 1.34
N GLU A 169 3.77 13.24 2.44
CA GLU A 169 4.39 13.51 3.75
C GLU A 169 5.21 12.32 4.26
N LYS A 170 4.68 11.10 4.12
CA LYS A 170 5.39 9.87 4.51
C LYS A 170 6.64 9.66 3.68
N GLU A 171 6.56 9.88 2.37
CA GLU A 171 7.71 9.78 1.48
C GLU A 171 8.77 10.82 1.81
N THR A 172 8.36 12.06 2.09
CA THR A 172 9.27 13.13 2.50
C THR A 172 10.00 12.78 3.80
N LYS A 173 9.28 12.27 4.81
CA LYS A 173 9.88 11.79 6.07
C LYS A 173 10.85 10.62 5.85
N ARG A 174 10.52 9.67 4.97
CA ARG A 174 11.42 8.56 4.60
C ARG A 174 12.70 9.06 3.92
N ARG A 175 12.59 10.05 3.03
CA ARG A 175 13.74 10.67 2.36
C ARG A 175 14.63 11.45 3.33
N LEU A 176 14.04 12.13 4.32
CA LEU A 176 14.80 12.82 5.37
C LEU A 176 15.48 11.83 6.32
N HIS A 177 14.77 10.81 6.80
CA HIS A 177 15.36 9.77 7.65
C HIS A 177 16.47 8.97 6.94
N GLY A 178 16.30 8.69 5.65
CA GLY A 178 17.35 8.08 4.83
C GLY A 178 18.59 8.95 4.69
N LYS A 179 18.45 10.29 4.70
CA LYS A 179 19.58 11.22 4.74
C LYS A 179 20.23 11.28 6.10
N ASP A 180 19.48 11.17 7.20
CA ASP A 180 20.06 11.09 8.54
C ASP A 180 20.90 9.82 8.69
N ILE A 181 20.42 8.69 8.14
CA ILE A 181 21.20 7.44 8.08
C ILE A 181 22.42 7.61 7.18
N ALA A 182 22.29 8.14 5.96
CA ALA A 182 23.43 8.32 5.04
C ALA A 182 24.50 9.27 5.61
N THR A 183 24.08 10.32 6.33
CA THR A 183 24.98 11.26 7.01
C THR A 183 25.70 10.57 8.17
N ASN A 184 24.98 9.76 8.97
CA ASN A 184 25.57 8.98 10.05
C ASN A 184 26.52 7.88 9.54
N VAL A 185 26.22 7.25 8.39
CA VAL A 185 27.08 6.25 7.74
C VAL A 185 28.37 6.90 7.24
N SER A 186 28.30 8.10 6.65
CA SER A 186 29.50 8.82 6.18
C SER A 186 30.45 9.28 7.31
N MET A 187 29.98 9.32 8.57
CA MET A 187 30.81 9.58 9.75
C MET A 187 31.40 8.33 10.41
N LEU A 188 30.98 7.14 10.01
CA LEU A 188 31.43 5.86 10.59
C LEU A 188 32.45 5.12 9.71
N GLU A 189 32.86 5.70 8.59
CA GLU A 189 33.84 5.14 7.65
C GLU A 189 35.24 5.74 7.86
N THR A 190 35.73 5.74 9.10
CA THR A 190 37.17 5.84 9.41
C THR A 190 37.45 5.09 10.70
N ASP A 191 38.37 4.13 10.62
CA ASP A 191 39.07 3.45 11.71
C ASP A 191 38.29 2.38 12.48
N GLY A 192 38.28 1.13 11.99
CA GLY A 192 37.90 0.01 12.85
C GLY A 192 37.36 -1.23 12.16
N PHE A 193 38.18 -1.85 11.31
CA PHE A 193 37.95 -3.20 10.79
C PHE A 193 38.04 -4.22 11.95
N ALA A 194 36.93 -4.51 12.67
CA ALA A 194 36.69 -5.77 13.41
C ALA A 194 35.40 -5.87 14.26
N GLU A 195 34.64 -4.81 14.55
CA GLU A 195 33.59 -4.88 15.59
C GLU A 195 32.14 -4.67 15.11
N LEU A 196 31.91 -4.57 13.79
CA LEU A 196 30.62 -4.14 13.23
C LEU A 196 29.58 -5.26 12.97
N GLU A 197 29.90 -6.54 13.17
CA GLU A 197 28.96 -7.63 12.90
C GLU A 197 28.01 -7.95 14.07
N ALA A 198 28.27 -7.46 15.29
CA ALA A 198 27.39 -7.70 16.44
C ALA A 198 26.36 -6.56 16.69
N ALA A 199 26.68 -5.33 16.31
CA ALA A 199 25.82 -4.16 16.62
C ALA A 199 24.60 -4.05 15.70
N ASN A 200 24.71 -4.46 14.43
CA ASN A 200 23.59 -4.37 13.48
C ASN A 200 22.50 -5.43 13.72
N VAL A 201 22.84 -6.59 14.28
CA VAL A 201 21.85 -7.62 14.64
C VAL A 201 21.01 -7.17 15.84
N LEU A 202 21.56 -6.35 16.75
CA LEU A 202 20.84 -5.83 17.92
C LEU A 202 19.88 -4.68 17.57
N MET A 203 20.15 -3.91 16.50
CA MET A 203 19.23 -2.87 16.03
C MET A 203 17.98 -3.47 15.36
N LEU A 204 18.10 -4.60 14.66
CA LEU A 204 16.95 -5.23 13.99
C LEU A 204 15.95 -5.86 14.98
N LEU A 205 16.41 -6.25 16.18
CA LEU A 205 15.52 -6.82 17.20
C LEU A 205 14.69 -5.75 17.95
N LYS A 206 15.21 -4.52 18.09
CA LYS A 206 14.52 -3.44 18.84
C LYS A 206 13.35 -2.80 18.12
N ASN A 207 13.22 -2.99 16.80
CA ASN A 207 12.10 -2.44 16.02
C ASN A 207 10.85 -3.35 15.98
N SER A 208 10.84 -4.45 16.75
CA SER A 208 9.69 -5.38 16.86
C SER A 208 8.86 -5.22 18.14
N SER A 209 9.18 -4.25 19.00
CA SER A 209 8.40 -3.92 20.19
C SER A 209 8.05 -2.44 20.21
N THR A 210 6.90 -2.10 19.64
CA THR A 210 6.10 -0.97 20.12
C THR A 210 4.71 -1.50 20.46
N ASP A 211 4.59 -1.93 21.70
CA ASP A 211 3.52 -1.54 22.63
C ASP A 211 2.17 -1.17 21.98
N GLY A 212 1.37 -2.20 21.71
CA GLY A 212 -0.08 -2.07 21.74
C GLY A 212 -0.55 -2.29 23.17
N GLU A 213 -0.69 -1.20 23.92
CA GLU A 213 -1.28 -1.16 25.26
C GLU A 213 -2.75 -1.65 25.20
N ILE A 214 -3.00 -2.85 25.71
CA ILE A 214 -4.37 -3.36 25.93
C ILE A 214 -4.87 -2.76 27.24
N VAL A 215 -5.63 -1.67 27.12
CA VAL A 215 -6.35 -1.07 28.25
C VAL A 215 -7.56 -1.95 28.59
N VAL A 216 -7.55 -2.58 29.76
CA VAL A 216 -8.73 -3.20 30.38
C VAL A 216 -9.03 -2.48 31.69
N SER A 217 -10.17 -1.79 31.74
CA SER A 217 -10.65 -1.01 32.89
C SER A 217 -11.05 -1.92 34.07
N PRO A 218 -10.92 -1.47 35.33
CA PRO A 218 -11.39 -2.23 36.48
C PRO A 218 -12.89 -2.00 36.69
N VAL A 219 -13.68 -3.08 36.69
CA VAL A 219 -15.04 -3.06 37.25
C VAL A 219 -14.96 -3.40 38.73
N SER A 220 -15.49 -2.49 39.53
CA SER A 220 -15.66 -2.54 40.97
C SER A 220 -16.84 -3.44 41.37
N GLN A 221 -16.57 -4.42 42.23
CA GLN A 221 -17.28 -4.76 43.47
C GLN A 221 -16.62 -5.98 44.12
#